data_AF-A0A934B797-F1
#
_entry.id   AF-A0A934B797-F1
#
_cell.length_a   1.000
_cell.length_b   1.000
_cell.length_c   1.000
_cell.angle_alpha   90.00
_cell.angle_beta   90.00
_cell.angle_gamma   90.00
#
_symmetry.space_group_name_H-M   'P 1'
#
loop_
_entity.id
_entity.type
_entity.pdbx_description
1 polymer ?
#
loop_
_entity_poly.entity_id
_entity_poly.type
_entity_poly.pdbx_seq_one_letter_code
_entity_poly.pdbx_strand_id
1 'polypeptide(L)'
;MKTLDRYEKQVLSAFEAGKLTSTVTSEAALRRYREYARATLSKNKRVNIRLSTPDLSEIQARAAEEGIPYQTLIASVLHKFVAGRFAEKTSRLTTRASRRGKRRRAA
;
A
#
# COMPACT_ATOMS: atom_id res chain seq x y z
N MET A 1 -5.85 -10.84 12.89
CA MET A 1 -4.97 -9.89 13.62
C MET A 1 -3.55 -10.11 13.16
N LYS A 2 -2.86 -9.08 12.67
CA LYS A 2 -1.47 -9.19 12.21
C LYS A 2 -0.57 -9.38 13.42
N THR A 3 0.18 -10.47 13.48
CA THR A 3 1.20 -10.70 14.51
C THR A 3 2.35 -9.75 14.28
N LEU A 4 2.68 -8.94 15.29
CA LEU A 4 3.82 -8.03 15.22
C LEU A 4 5.12 -8.85 15.08
N ASP A 5 5.95 -8.48 14.12
CA ASP A 5 7.27 -9.09 13.96
C ASP A 5 8.21 -8.72 15.12
N ARG A 6 9.39 -9.33 15.17
CA ARG A 6 10.35 -9.12 16.28
C ARG A 6 10.77 -7.65 16.40
N TYR A 7 10.89 -6.95 15.29
CA TYR A 7 11.28 -5.54 15.25
C TYR A 7 10.12 -4.65 15.70
N GLU A 8 8.92 -4.86 15.16
CA GLU A 8 7.69 -4.16 15.53
C GLU A 8 7.42 -4.29 17.04
N LYS A 9 7.61 -5.49 17.63
CA LYS A 9 7.50 -5.71 19.08
C LYS A 9 8.56 -4.95 19.89
N GLN A 10 9.80 -4.91 19.40
CA GLN A 10 10.89 -4.21 20.06
C GLN A 10 10.66 -2.70 20.07
N VAL A 11 10.19 -2.14 18.95
CA VAL A 11 9.82 -0.72 18.85
C VAL A 11 8.66 -0.40 19.79
N LEU A 12 7.63 -1.24 19.83
CA LEU A 12 6.48 -1.07 20.73
C LEU A 12 6.93 -1.10 22.20
N SER A 13 7.75 -2.07 22.58
CA SER A 13 8.25 -2.20 23.95
C SER A 13 9.13 -1.00 24.34
N ALA A 14 9.93 -0.46 23.42
CA ALA A 14 10.75 0.73 23.67
C ALA A 14 9.90 2.00 23.80
N PHE A 15 8.79 2.09 23.04
CA PHE A 15 7.82 3.17 23.15
C PHE A 15 7.07 3.13 24.49
N GLU A 16 6.52 1.97 24.87
CA GLU A 16 5.83 1.76 26.15
C GLU A 16 6.74 1.98 27.35
N ALA A 17 8.02 1.60 27.24
CA ALA A 17 9.03 1.84 28.26
C ALA A 17 9.55 3.29 28.31
N GLY A 18 9.04 4.19 27.46
CA GLY A 18 9.46 5.60 27.43
C GLY A 18 10.93 5.83 27.03
N LYS A 19 11.59 4.83 26.43
CA LYS A 19 13.01 4.88 26.06
C LYS A 19 13.27 5.64 24.76
N LEU A 20 12.22 5.95 24.01
CA LEU A 20 12.32 6.67 22.75
C LEU A 20 12.37 8.18 23.01
N THR A 21 13.52 8.78 22.72
CA THR A 21 13.69 10.23 22.74
C THR A 21 13.33 10.80 21.37
N SER A 22 12.47 11.82 21.36
CA SER A 22 12.12 12.55 20.14
C SER A 22 13.35 13.27 19.61
N THR A 23 13.75 12.98 18.37
CA THR A 23 14.82 13.68 17.67
C THR A 23 14.36 15.02 17.07
N VAL A 24 13.07 15.34 17.13
CA VAL A 24 12.51 16.60 16.61
C VAL A 24 12.54 17.64 17.72
N THR A 25 13.62 18.42 17.73
CA THR A 25 14.01 19.36 18.80
C THR A 25 13.23 20.69 18.79
N SER A 26 12.36 20.98 17.81
CA SER A 26 11.60 22.25 17.80
C SER A 26 10.16 22.12 17.29
N GLU A 27 9.24 22.87 17.93
CA GLU A 27 7.84 22.97 17.48
C GLU A 27 7.74 23.46 16.03
N ALA A 28 8.68 24.31 15.59
CA ALA A 28 8.75 24.80 14.21
C ALA A 28 9.04 23.66 13.21
N ALA A 29 9.97 22.76 13.53
CA ALA A 29 10.25 21.59 12.68
C ALA A 29 9.04 20.65 12.61
N LEU A 30 8.38 20.40 13.76
CA LEU A 30 7.18 19.58 13.84
C LEU A 30 6.03 20.17 12.99
N ARG A 31 5.83 21.49 13.05
CA ARG A 31 4.85 22.20 12.23
C ARG A 31 5.17 22.09 10.74
N ARG A 32 6.42 22.29 10.34
CA ARG A 32 6.85 22.15 8.93
C ARG A 32 6.64 20.72 8.42
N TYR A 33 7.01 19.70 9.19
CA TYR A 33 6.78 18.31 8.79
C TYR A 33 5.30 17.97 8.66
N ARG A 34 4.44 18.49 9.55
CA ARG A 34 2.98 18.36 9.44
C ARG A 34 2.44 19.05 8.19
N GLU A 35 2.93 20.25 7.88
CA GLU A 35 2.54 21.00 6.68
C GLU A 35 2.99 20.29 5.40
N TYR A 36 4.21 19.75 5.35
CA TYR A 36 4.67 18.92 4.23
C TYR A 36 3.81 17.68 4.05
N ALA A 37 3.53 16.93 5.13
CA ALA A 37 2.66 15.76 5.06
C ALA A 37 1.26 16.12 4.55
N ARG A 38 0.66 17.21 5.06
CA ARG A 38 -0.64 17.70 4.60
C ARG A 38 -0.62 18.09 3.13
N ALA A 39 0.37 18.86 2.70
CA ALA A 39 0.50 19.32 1.31
C ALA A 39 0.67 18.14 0.34
N THR A 40 1.48 17.15 0.69
CA THR A 40 1.69 15.95 -0.15
C THR A 40 0.48 15.01 -0.17
N LEU A 41 -0.28 14.94 0.92
CA LEU A 41 -1.49 14.08 1.00
C LEU A 41 -2.74 14.74 0.41
N SER A 42 -2.69 16.04 0.11
CA SER A 42 -3.84 16.79 -0.41
C SER A 42 -4.12 16.41 -1.86
N LYS A 43 -5.14 15.55 -2.07
CA LYS A 43 -5.65 15.16 -3.39
C LYS A 43 -6.46 16.30 -4.02
N ASN A 44 -5.78 17.35 -4.47
CA ASN A 44 -6.40 18.63 -4.87
C ASN A 44 -7.07 18.63 -6.24
N LYS A 45 -7.03 17.53 -7.01
CA LYS A 45 -7.61 17.44 -8.35
C LYS A 45 -8.32 16.09 -8.53
N ARG A 46 -9.54 16.14 -9.08
CA ARG A 46 -10.36 14.97 -9.42
C ARG A 46 -10.18 14.61 -10.89
N VAL A 47 -10.14 13.32 -11.20
CA VAL A 47 -10.09 12.78 -12.56
C VAL A 47 -11.16 11.71 -12.68
N ASN A 48 -11.96 11.75 -13.75
CA ASN A 48 -12.93 10.70 -14.08
C ASN A 48 -12.36 9.84 -15.21
N ILE A 49 -12.31 8.52 -15.00
CA ILE A 49 -11.76 7.55 -15.96
C ILE A 49 -12.84 6.52 -16.28
N ARG A 50 -13.07 6.24 -17.57
CA ARG A 50 -13.91 5.13 -18.01
C ARG A 50 -13.06 3.86 -18.05
N LEU A 51 -13.55 2.78 -17.46
CA LEU A 51 -12.90 1.48 -17.44
C LEU A 51 -13.87 0.43 -17.98
N SER A 52 -13.34 -0.63 -18.59
CA SER A 52 -14.15 -1.78 -18.94
C SER A 52 -14.59 -2.53 -17.67
N THR A 53 -15.73 -3.23 -17.74
CA THR A 53 -16.23 -4.03 -16.61
C THR A 53 -15.24 -5.12 -16.16
N PRO A 54 -14.57 -5.85 -17.10
CA PRO A 54 -13.53 -6.81 -16.73
C PRO A 54 -12.37 -6.14 -15.98
N ASP A 55 -11.83 -5.02 -16.48
CA ASP A 55 -10.69 -4.35 -15.85
C ASP A 55 -11.03 -3.86 -14.43
N LEU A 56 -12.22 -3.28 -14.24
CA LEU A 56 -12.66 -2.82 -12.93
C LEU A 56 -12.75 -3.99 -11.94
N SER A 57 -13.24 -5.15 -12.39
CA SER A 57 -13.36 -6.35 -11.57
C SER A 57 -11.98 -6.90 -11.16
N GLU A 58 -11.02 -6.91 -12.07
CA GLU A 58 -9.64 -7.33 -11.78
C GLU A 58 -8.93 -6.39 -10.81
N ILE A 59 -9.12 -5.07 -10.97
CA ILE A 59 -8.58 -4.07 -10.04
C ILE A 59 -9.16 -4.26 -8.64
N GLN A 60 -10.47 -4.51 -8.53
CA GLN A 60 -11.12 -4.78 -7.25
C GLN A 60 -10.58 -6.05 -6.59
N ALA A 61 -10.41 -7.13 -7.37
CA ALA A 61 -9.84 -8.38 -6.88
C ALA A 61 -8.42 -8.17 -6.34
N ARG A 62 -7.57 -7.44 -7.07
CA ARG A 62 -6.19 -7.15 -6.66
C ARG A 62 -6.12 -6.23 -5.45
N ALA A 63 -7.02 -5.25 -5.34
CA ALA A 63 -7.10 -4.37 -4.19
C ALA A 63 -7.52 -5.14 -2.92
N ALA A 64 -8.45 -6.09 -3.07
CA ALA A 64 -8.86 -6.99 -1.99
C ALA A 64 -7.71 -7.91 -1.53
N GLU A 65 -6.89 -8.43 -2.46
CA GLU A 65 -5.68 -9.19 -2.11
C GLU A 65 -4.67 -8.38 -1.27
N GLU A 66 -4.52 -7.10 -1.58
CA GLU A 66 -3.65 -6.16 -0.86
C GLU A 66 -4.29 -5.61 0.42
N GLY A 67 -5.59 -5.85 0.65
CA GLY A 67 -6.34 -5.35 1.79
C GLY A 67 -6.57 -3.83 1.76
N ILE A 68 -6.58 -3.23 0.58
CA ILE A 68 -6.76 -1.79 0.39
C ILE A 68 -7.98 -1.50 -0.51
N PRO A 69 -8.61 -0.32 -0.39
CA PRO A 69 -9.66 0.08 -1.33
C PRO A 69 -9.13 0.17 -2.77
N TYR A 70 -9.95 -0.19 -3.75
CA TYR A 70 -9.55 -0.18 -5.17
C TYR A 70 -9.15 1.21 -5.66
N GLN A 71 -9.78 2.28 -5.14
CA GLN A 71 -9.39 3.66 -5.45
C GLN A 71 -7.98 3.97 -4.93
N THR A 72 -7.62 3.44 -3.75
CA THR A 72 -6.29 3.58 -3.17
C THR A 72 -5.25 2.84 -4.00
N LEU A 73 -5.59 1.64 -4.47
CA LEU A 73 -4.73 0.88 -5.39
C LEU A 73 -4.46 1.68 -6.68
N ILE A 74 -5.52 2.17 -7.34
CA ILE A 74 -5.42 3.00 -8.56
C ILE A 74 -4.51 4.21 -8.32
N ALA A 75 -4.74 4.95 -7.24
CA ALA A 75 -3.92 6.11 -6.89
C ALA A 75 -2.45 5.74 -6.64
N SER A 76 -2.20 4.60 -5.96
CA SER A 76 -0.83 4.11 -5.73
C SER A 76 -0.11 3.77 -7.04
N VAL A 77 -0.81 3.13 -7.98
CA VAL A 77 -0.26 2.76 -9.28
C VAL A 77 0.11 4.01 -10.07
N LEU A 78 -0.81 4.99 -10.17
CA LEU A 78 -0.54 6.26 -10.85
C LEU A 78 0.65 7.01 -10.23
N HIS A 79 0.74 7.06 -8.90
CA HIS A 79 1.87 7.69 -8.22
C HIS A 79 3.20 6.98 -8.51
N LYS A 80 3.22 5.64 -8.41
CA LYS A 80 4.42 4.84 -8.70
C LYS A 80 4.86 4.97 -10.15
N PHE A 81 3.89 5.04 -11.08
CA PHE A 81 4.14 5.22 -12.50
C PHE A 81 4.83 6.56 -12.78
N VAL A 82 4.27 7.67 -12.28
CA VAL A 82 4.87 9.00 -12.43
C VAL A 82 6.21 9.13 -11.71
N ALA A 83 6.38 8.47 -10.56
CA ALA A 83 7.64 8.47 -9.82
C ALA A 83 8.73 7.55 -10.44
N GLY A 84 8.45 6.84 -11.53
CA GLY A 84 9.38 5.92 -12.19
C GLY A 84 9.69 4.65 -11.38
N ARG A 85 8.90 4.32 -10.36
CA ARG A 85 9.09 3.17 -9.45
C ARG A 85 8.01 2.11 -9.62
N PHE A 86 7.27 2.14 -10.73
CA PHE A 86 6.26 1.14 -10.99
C PHE A 86 6.91 -0.19 -11.39
N ALA A 87 6.77 -1.18 -10.51
CA ALA A 87 7.18 -2.55 -10.77
C ALA A 87 5.94 -3.46 -10.65
N GLU A 88 5.68 -4.24 -11.70
CA GLU A 88 4.57 -5.17 -11.71
C GLU A 88 4.87 -6.37 -10.79
N LYS A 89 4.07 -6.52 -9.72
CA LYS A 89 4.12 -7.72 -8.87
C LYS A 89 3.14 -8.75 -9.40
N THR A 90 3.59 -9.98 -9.64
CA THR A 90 2.72 -11.09 -10.02
C THR A 90 1.66 -11.32 -8.93
N SER A 91 0.38 -11.30 -9.30
CA SER A 91 -0.72 -11.57 -8.38
C SER A 91 -0.69 -13.03 -7.90
N ARG A 92 -1.13 -13.28 -6.66
CA ARG A 92 -1.28 -14.63 -6.13
C ARG A 92 -2.45 -15.37 -6.80
N LEU A 93 -3.45 -14.66 -7.33
CA LEU A 93 -4.55 -15.22 -8.13
C LEU A 93 -4.04 -15.91 -9.40
N THR A 94 -3.18 -15.26 -10.17
CA THR A 94 -2.64 -15.83 -11.42
C THR A 94 -1.74 -17.03 -11.16
N THR A 95 -0.93 -16.96 -10.09
CA THR A 95 -0.04 -18.06 -9.66
C THR A 95 -0.83 -19.29 -9.21
N ARG A 96 -2.00 -19.10 -8.58
CA ARG A 96 -2.85 -20.19 -8.09
C ARG A 96 -3.68 -20.83 -9.21
N ALA A 97 -4.09 -20.06 -10.22
CA ALA A 97 -4.78 -20.56 -11.41
C ALA A 97 -3.87 -21.49 -12.24
N SER A 98 -2.62 -21.12 -12.47
CA SER A 98 -1.67 -21.94 -13.25
C SER A 98 -1.34 -23.28 -12.56
N ARG A 99 -1.19 -23.29 -11.23
CA ARG A 99 -0.95 -24.52 -10.44
C ARG A 99 -2.15 -25.49 -10.46
N ARG A 100 -3.38 -24.97 -10.47
CA ARG A 100 -4.59 -25.82 -10.53
C ARG A 100 -4.78 -26.45 -11.92
N GLY A 101 -4.42 -25.75 -12.99
CA GLY A 101 -4.41 -26.30 -14.35
C GLY A 101 -3.40 -27.42 -14.55
N LYS A 102 -2.20 -27.29 -13.95
CA LYS A 102 -1.12 -28.29 -14.08
C LYS A 102 -1.44 -29.62 -13.37
N ARG A 103 -2.13 -29.60 -12.22
CA ARG A 103 -2.56 -30.82 -11.50
C ARG A 103 -3.67 -31.61 -12.22
N ARG A 104 -4.47 -30.97 -13.08
CA ARG A 104 -5.55 -31.65 -13.83
C ARG A 104 -5.09 -32.33 -15.11
N ARG A 105 -3.89 -32.02 -15.60
CA ARG A 105 -3.29 -32.64 -16.81
C ARG A 105 -2.31 -33.77 -16.49
N ALA A 106 -2.05 -34.02 -15.21
CA ALA A 106 -1.16 -35.07 -14.73
C ALA A 106 -1.93 -36.22 -14.06
N ALA A 107 -3.24 -36.32 -14.34
CA ALA A 107 -4.14 -37.39 -13.92
C ALA A 107 -4.80 -37.99 -15.16
#